data_AF-A0A0P7BWG2-F1
#
_entry.id   AF-A0A0P7BWG2-F1
#
_cell.length_a   1.000
_cell.length_b   1.000
_cell.length_c   1.000
_cell.angle_alpha   90.00
_cell.angle_beta   90.00
_cell.angle_gamma   90.00
#
_symmetry.space_group_name_H-M   'P 1'
#
loop_
_entity.id
_entity.type
_entity.pdbx_description
1 polymer ?
#
loop_
_entity_poly.entity_id
_entity_poly.type
_entity_poly.pdbx_seq_one_letter_code
_entity_poly.pdbx_strand_id
1 'polypeptide(L)'
;MCLFPPTFLLPTVGHDAMGHTVEETMNPGTPHEATRRQDYALCADGKGYDVTSTDAQGSKVRMTTDAMERQVFLVKQDDSDGGKLRTVREYTYNTPDRRH
;
A
#
# COMPACT_ATOMS: atom_id res chain seq x y z
N MET A 1 -33.71 -11.37 25.31
CA MET A 1 -33.30 -10.49 24.19
C MET A 1 -31.87 -10.85 23.84
N CYS A 2 -31.65 -11.40 22.65
CA CYS A 2 -30.36 -11.92 22.22
C CYS A 2 -29.41 -10.75 21.91
N LEU A 3 -28.37 -10.58 22.72
CA LEU A 3 -27.20 -9.78 22.36
C LEU A 3 -26.33 -10.64 21.44
N PHE A 4 -26.41 -10.39 20.13
CA PHE A 4 -25.39 -10.86 19.20
C PHE A 4 -24.05 -10.25 19.61
N PRO A 5 -22.94 -11.02 19.68
CA PRO A 5 -21.63 -10.44 19.90
C PRO A 5 -21.31 -9.48 18.73
N PRO A 6 -20.57 -8.37 18.95
CA PRO A 6 -20.07 -7.58 17.84
C PRO A 6 -19.18 -8.50 17.02
N THR A 7 -19.68 -8.92 15.86
CA THR A 7 -18.90 -9.72 14.94
C THR A 7 -17.94 -8.73 14.30
N PHE A 8 -16.77 -8.54 14.92
CA PHE A 8 -15.64 -7.93 14.26
C PHE A 8 -15.31 -8.86 13.09
N LEU A 9 -15.80 -8.50 11.90
CA LEU A 9 -15.47 -9.21 10.69
C LEU A 9 -13.98 -9.02 10.45
N LEU A 10 -13.29 -10.13 10.18
CA LEU A 10 -11.88 -10.13 9.81
C LEU A 10 -11.68 -9.20 8.60
N PRO A 11 -10.51 -8.55 8.48
CA PRO A 11 -10.20 -7.78 7.29
C PRO A 11 -10.31 -8.67 6.05
N THR A 12 -10.93 -8.15 5.00
CA THR A 12 -11.04 -8.86 3.72
C THR A 12 -9.93 -8.39 2.80
N VAL A 13 -9.19 -9.34 2.23
CA VAL A 13 -8.05 -9.06 1.35
C VAL A 13 -8.30 -9.70 0.00
N GLY A 14 -8.20 -8.89 -1.06
CA GLY A 14 -8.25 -9.32 -2.46
C GLY A 14 -6.84 -9.45 -3.02
N HIS A 15 -6.62 -10.50 -3.82
CA HIS A 15 -5.33 -10.77 -4.46
C HIS A 15 -5.43 -10.80 -5.99
N ASP A 16 -4.35 -10.41 -6.66
CA ASP A 16 -4.20 -10.63 -8.10
C ASP A 16 -3.81 -12.09 -8.43
N ALA A 17 -3.64 -12.40 -9.72
CA ALA A 17 -3.24 -13.72 -10.18
C ALA A 17 -1.80 -14.11 -9.78
N MET A 18 -0.98 -13.15 -9.36
CA MET A 18 0.38 -13.36 -8.86
C MET A 18 0.43 -13.49 -7.33
N GLY A 19 -0.70 -13.29 -6.64
CA GLY A 19 -0.81 -13.36 -5.18
C GLY A 19 -0.53 -12.04 -4.47
N HIS A 20 -0.39 -10.92 -5.19
CA HIS A 20 -0.21 -9.61 -4.57
C HIS A 20 -1.54 -9.07 -4.04
N THR A 21 -1.51 -8.38 -2.90
CA THR A 21 -2.70 -7.73 -2.33
C THR A 21 -3.10 -6.51 -3.15
N VAL A 22 -4.24 -6.57 -3.84
CA VAL A 22 -4.76 -5.44 -4.63
C VAL A 22 -5.78 -4.61 -3.89
N GLU A 23 -6.45 -5.19 -2.89
CA GLU A 23 -7.49 -4.53 -2.11
C GLU A 23 -7.50 -5.08 -0.69
N GLU A 24 -7.63 -4.19 0.29
CA GLU A 24 -7.73 -4.55 1.70
C GLU A 24 -8.82 -3.70 2.33
N THR A 25 -9.86 -4.34 2.87
CA THR A 25 -10.94 -3.68 3.60
C THR A 25 -10.88 -4.04 5.07
N MET A 26 -10.71 -3.01 5.90
CA MET A 26 -10.71 -3.10 7.36
C MET A 26 -12.12 -2.85 7.91
N ASN A 27 -12.50 -3.59 8.96
CA ASN A 27 -13.80 -3.49 9.64
C ASN A 27 -15.02 -3.49 8.69
N PRO A 28 -15.12 -4.48 7.77
CA PRO A 28 -16.21 -4.52 6.80
C PRO A 28 -17.57 -4.61 7.51
N GLY A 29 -18.58 -3.96 6.95
CA GLY A 29 -19.93 -3.91 7.50
C GLY A 29 -20.09 -2.99 8.71
N THR A 30 -19.11 -2.15 9.03
CA THR A 30 -19.18 -1.18 10.13
C THR A 30 -19.13 0.27 9.63
N PRO A 31 -19.55 1.25 10.45
CA PRO A 31 -19.37 2.68 10.12
C PRO A 31 -17.90 3.11 10.00
N HIS A 32 -16.95 2.26 10.39
CA HIS A 32 -15.50 2.50 10.30
C HIS A 32 -14.85 1.62 9.21
N GLU A 33 -15.65 1.14 8.26
CA GLU A 33 -15.15 0.43 7.09
C GLU A 33 -14.18 1.33 6.31
N ALA A 34 -13.00 0.80 6.02
CA ALA A 34 -11.97 1.51 5.28
C ALA A 34 -11.33 0.56 4.27
N THR A 35 -11.36 0.95 2.99
CA THR A 35 -10.75 0.18 1.91
C THR A 35 -9.50 0.89 1.40
N ARG A 36 -8.43 0.11 1.28
CA ARG A 36 -7.18 0.51 0.67
C ARG A 36 -6.99 -0.29 -0.61
N ARG A 37 -6.57 0.37 -1.69
CA ARG A 37 -6.29 -0.27 -2.97
C ARG A 37 -4.82 -0.14 -3.33
N GLN A 38 -4.26 -1.19 -3.93
CA GLN A 38 -2.88 -1.22 -4.42
C GLN A 38 -2.87 -1.64 -5.89
N ASP A 39 -2.27 -0.81 -6.72
CA ASP A 39 -2.05 -1.09 -8.14
C ASP A 39 -0.55 -1.34 -8.36
N TYR A 40 -0.25 -2.42 -9.06
CA TYR A 40 1.13 -2.86 -9.35
C TYR A 40 1.44 -2.66 -10.83
N ALA A 41 2.60 -2.09 -11.12
CA ALA A 41 3.14 -1.97 -12.46
C ALA A 41 4.61 -2.41 -12.46
N LEU A 42 5.05 -3.08 -13.53
CA LEU A 42 6.47 -3.37 -13.71
C LEU A 42 7.22 -2.05 -13.96
N CYS A 43 8.39 -1.90 -13.33
CA CYS A 43 9.27 -0.76 -13.59
C CYS A 43 9.71 -0.72 -15.06
N ALA A 44 9.97 0.47 -15.60
CA ALA A 44 10.34 0.66 -17.00
C ALA A 44 11.66 -0.03 -17.39
N ASP A 45 12.55 -0.27 -16.42
CA ASP A 45 13.80 -1.02 -16.59
C ASP A 45 13.62 -2.55 -16.48
N GLY A 46 12.37 -3.02 -16.28
CA GLY A 46 12.01 -4.41 -16.11
C GLY A 46 12.47 -5.01 -14.78
N LYS A 47 12.90 -4.19 -13.82
CA LYS A 47 13.45 -4.63 -12.53
C LYS A 47 12.60 -4.09 -11.39
N GLY A 48 11.91 -4.99 -10.69
CA GLY A 48 11.03 -4.63 -9.58
C GLY A 48 9.67 -4.08 -10.03
N TYR A 49 8.99 -3.42 -9.09
CA TYR A 49 7.62 -2.95 -9.27
C TYR A 49 7.43 -1.53 -8.76
N ASP A 50 6.61 -0.77 -9.50
CA ASP A 50 5.94 0.42 -9.00
C ASP A 50 4.61 0.01 -8.37
N VAL A 51 4.48 0.25 -7.07
CA VAL A 51 3.28 0.02 -6.29
C VAL A 51 2.64 1.36 -5.96
N THR A 52 1.41 1.58 -6.43
CA THR A 52 0.61 2.75 -6.06
C THR A 52 -0.49 2.33 -5.11
N SER A 53 -0.41 2.79 -3.87
CA SER A 53 -1.39 2.57 -2.84
C SER A 53 -2.28 3.79 -2.69
N THR A 54 -3.60 3.60 -2.75
CA THR A 54 -4.61 4.63 -2.44
C THR A 54 -5.34 4.26 -1.15
N ASP A 55 -5.34 5.15 -0.17
CA ASP A 55 -6.09 4.97 1.07
C ASP A 55 -7.58 5.35 0.93
N ALA A 56 -8.36 5.09 1.98
CA ALA A 56 -9.80 5.37 1.99
C ALA A 56 -10.14 6.87 1.89
N GLN A 57 -9.19 7.75 2.23
CA GLN A 57 -9.31 9.20 2.07
C GLN A 57 -8.91 9.68 0.66
N GLY A 58 -8.42 8.79 -0.20
CA GLY A 58 -7.96 9.10 -1.55
C GLY A 58 -6.50 9.57 -1.61
N SER A 59 -5.76 9.55 -0.50
CA SER A 59 -4.33 9.87 -0.48
C SER A 59 -3.55 8.76 -1.17
N LYS A 60 -2.62 9.15 -2.04
CA LYS A 60 -1.79 8.22 -2.80
C LYS A 60 -0.38 8.13 -2.24
N VAL A 61 0.13 6.91 -2.19
CA VAL A 61 1.51 6.59 -1.87
C VAL A 61 2.06 5.76 -3.01
N ARG A 62 3.13 6.22 -3.66
CA ARG A 62 3.85 5.45 -4.67
C ARG A 62 5.14 4.92 -4.07
N MET A 63 5.38 3.63 -4.24
CA MET A 63 6.58 2.93 -3.84
C MET A 63 7.22 2.29 -5.07
N THR A 64 8.53 2.39 -5.20
CA THR A 64 9.29 1.65 -6.22
C THR A 64 10.17 0.64 -5.52
N THR A 65 10.19 -0.59 -6.03
CA THR A 65 11.05 -1.67 -5.54
C THR A 65 12.17 -2.00 -6.52
N ASP A 66 13.28 -2.54 -6.01
CA ASP A 66 14.35 -3.09 -6.85
C ASP A 66 14.03 -4.51 -7.34
N ALA A 67 14.96 -5.11 -8.10
CA ALA A 67 14.84 -6.48 -8.60
C ALA A 67 14.73 -7.56 -7.51
N MET A 68 14.95 -7.22 -6.24
CA MET A 68 14.77 -8.11 -5.08
C MET A 68 13.50 -7.76 -4.28
N GLU A 69 12.61 -6.97 -4.87
CA GLU A 69 11.37 -6.48 -4.25
C GLU A 69 11.59 -5.63 -2.99
N ARG A 70 12.79 -5.05 -2.83
CA ARG A 70 13.11 -4.17 -1.70
C ARG A 70 12.72 -2.74 -2.03
N GLN A 71 12.13 -2.04 -1.07
CA GLN A 71 11.66 -0.66 -1.23
C GLN A 71 12.83 0.32 -1.42
N VAL A 72 13.02 0.83 -2.64
CA VAL A 72 14.09 1.82 -2.94
C VAL A 72 13.58 3.26 -2.90
N PHE A 73 12.28 3.47 -3.13
CA PHE A 73 11.73 4.82 -3.24
C PHE A 73 10.31 4.89 -2.67
N LEU A 74 9.99 5.97 -1.95
CA LEU A 74 8.68 6.22 -1.38
C LEU A 74 8.26 7.67 -1.58
N VAL A 75 7.14 7.87 -2.24
CA VAL A 75 6.51 9.16 -2.50
C VAL A 75 5.11 9.14 -1.91
N LYS A 76 4.72 10.18 -1.18
CA LYS A 76 3.38 10.32 -0.60
C LYS A 76 2.75 11.63 -1.04
N GLN A 77 1.46 11.60 -1.28
CA GLN A 77 0.65 12.79 -1.46
C GLN A 77 0.44 13.46 -0.09
N ASP A 78 0.92 14.69 0.03
CA ASP A 78 0.71 15.51 1.23
C ASP A 78 -0.50 16.43 0.98
N ASP A 79 -1.49 16.37 1.88
CA ASP A 79 -2.70 17.20 1.84
C ASP A 79 -2.36 18.69 2.01
N SER A 80 -1.21 19.01 2.60
CA SER A 80 -0.79 20.39 2.87
C SER A 80 -0.44 21.19 1.62
N ASP A 81 -0.19 20.54 0.48
CA ASP A 81 0.44 21.15 -0.70
C ASP A 81 -0.37 20.98 -2.00
N GLY A 82 -1.69 20.85 -1.88
CA GLY A 82 -2.60 20.78 -3.03
C GLY A 82 -2.52 19.46 -3.81
N GLY A 83 -2.22 18.35 -3.14
CA GLY A 83 -2.19 17.01 -3.73
C GLY A 83 -0.92 16.68 -4.52
N LYS A 84 0.18 17.42 -4.30
CA LYS A 84 1.47 17.10 -4.91
C LYS A 84 2.11 15.90 -4.21
N LEU A 85 2.60 14.98 -5.03
CA LEU A 85 3.42 13.84 -4.61
C LEU A 85 4.81 14.36 -4.22
N ARG A 86 5.22 14.12 -2.95
CA ARG A 86 6.55 14.48 -2.45
C ARG A 86 7.31 13.23 -2.04
N THR A 87 8.60 13.19 -2.37
CA THR A 87 9.50 12.11 -1.92
C THR A 87 9.57 12.16 -0.40
N VAL A 88 9.15 11.07 0.25
CA VAL A 88 9.19 10.93 1.70
C VAL A 88 10.50 10.26 2.11
N ARG A 89 10.92 9.22 1.38
CA ARG A 89 12.15 8.48 1.64
C ARG A 89 12.74 7.89 0.37
N GLU A 90 14.06 7.92 0.31
CA GLU A 90 14.86 7.22 -0.68
C GLU A 90 15.80 6.27 0.08
N TYR A 91 15.84 5.01 -0.35
CA TYR A 91 16.67 3.97 0.25
C TYR A 91 17.69 3.52 -0.78
N THR A 92 18.98 3.66 -0.45
CA THR A 92 20.07 3.08 -1.23
C THR A 92 20.57 1.84 -0.49
N TYR A 93 20.29 0.65 -1.01
CA TYR A 93 20.81 -0.59 -0.45
C TYR A 93 22.14 -0.95 -1.11
N ASN A 94 23.24 -0.81 -0.35
CA ASN A 94 24.45 -1.57 -0.64
C ASN A 94 24.21 -3.05 -0.25
N THR A 95 24.73 -3.98 -1.04
CA THR A 95 24.59 -5.42 -0.83
C THR A 95 25.06 -5.90 0.56
N PRO A 96 24.48 -6.99 1.09
CA PRO A 96 23.16 -7.08 1.68
C PRO A 96 23.21 -6.94 3.22
N ASP A 97 22.12 -6.45 3.79
CA ASP A 97 21.74 -6.63 5.20
C ASP A 97 22.52 -5.84 6.27
N ARG A 98 22.39 -4.51 6.27
CA ARG A 98 22.41 -3.75 7.53
C ARG A 98 21.61 -2.46 7.42
N ARG A 99 20.53 -2.36 8.21
CA ARG A 99 19.81 -1.10 8.45
C ARG A 99 20.68 -0.23 9.36
N HIS A 100 20.93 1.01 8.97
CA HIS A 100 21.50 2.04 9.84
C HIS A 100 20.60 3.27 9.85
#